data_AF-A0A645BTQ6-F1
#
_entry.id   AF-A0A645BTQ6-F1
#
_cell.length_a   1.000
_cell.length_b   1.000
_cell.length_c   1.000
_cell.angle_alpha   90.00
_cell.angle_beta   90.00
_cell.angle_gamma   90.00
#
_symmetry.space_group_name_H-M   'P 1'
#
loop_
_entity.id
_entity.type
_entity.pdbx_description
1 polymer ?
#
loop_
_entity_poly.entity_id
_entity_poly.type
_entity_poly.pdbx_seq_one_letter_code
_entity_poly.pdbx_strand_id
1 'polypeptide(L)'
;MFSTPVFEVDDSGHPYWICSKIEKTIGLFGGTDINGAVLMDAVTGECTYYKDVPTWVDRVYSADLIVEQYDYHGTLGHGFFNSLFGQKDVTVTTDGYNYIAMNDDVYMYTGVTSVGSDQSNVGFLLSNQRTKETKYYMCSGATEYSAMDSAEGVVQHLSYTATFPLLLNISGEPTYFIALKDASDLVKMYAMVNVRQYQIVATATTVAECQKAYLILLAQNHITTEIEIPQTSVTGVIAEIRSAVLDGNSYYFIRLEGSDTFYSLSASTNNTVVILNLGDTVTIEHAFATEEPASILEGYSVTLDGTAASASPIATPTPSPAASESPGGA
;
A
#
# COMPACT_ATOMS: atom_id res chain seq x y z
N MET A 1 -0.47 -29.41 -28.39
CA MET A 1 0.87 -29.09 -27.86
C MET A 1 0.70 -28.76 -26.38
N PHE A 2 1.74 -28.80 -25.56
CA PHE A 2 1.64 -28.53 -24.13
C PHE A 2 2.56 -27.39 -23.74
N SER A 3 2.13 -26.55 -22.79
CA SER A 3 2.96 -25.52 -22.19
C SER A 3 3.93 -26.13 -21.18
N THR A 4 4.87 -25.31 -20.70
CA THR A 4 5.70 -25.66 -19.54
C THR A 4 4.79 -25.99 -18.34
N PRO A 5 4.95 -27.17 -17.71
CA PRO A 5 4.18 -27.52 -16.52
C PRO A 5 4.50 -26.62 -15.33
N VAL A 6 3.52 -26.37 -14.48
CA VAL A 6 3.69 -25.70 -13.18
C VAL A 6 3.31 -26.61 -12.04
N PHE A 7 3.99 -26.43 -10.91
CA PHE A 7 3.67 -27.15 -9.68
C PHE A 7 2.68 -26.34 -8.86
N GLU A 8 1.56 -26.95 -8.50
CA GLU A 8 0.52 -26.37 -7.66
C GLU A 8 0.05 -27.41 -6.64
N VAL A 9 -0.59 -26.95 -5.57
CA VAL A 9 -1.12 -27.79 -4.50
C VAL A 9 -2.60 -27.49 -4.39
N ASP A 10 -3.43 -28.52 -4.38
CA ASP A 10 -4.88 -28.33 -4.24
C ASP A 10 -5.28 -27.93 -2.82
N ASP A 11 -6.57 -27.61 -2.63
CA ASP A 11 -7.14 -27.19 -1.35
C ASP A 11 -6.99 -28.22 -0.22
N SER A 12 -6.73 -29.50 -0.56
CA SER A 12 -6.52 -30.58 0.40
C SER A 12 -5.05 -30.81 0.75
N GLY A 13 -4.14 -30.08 0.11
CA GLY A 13 -2.70 -30.25 0.27
C GLY A 13 -2.09 -31.29 -0.67
N HIS A 14 -2.83 -31.79 -1.65
CA HIS A 14 -2.34 -32.77 -2.63
C HIS A 14 -1.62 -32.07 -3.80
N PRO A 15 -0.37 -32.47 -4.12
CA PRO A 15 0.44 -31.79 -5.11
C PRO A 15 0.21 -32.28 -6.54
N TYR A 16 0.17 -31.35 -7.49
CA TYR A 16 -0.04 -31.60 -8.91
C TYR A 16 0.94 -30.84 -9.80
N TRP A 17 1.25 -31.42 -10.96
CA TRP A 17 1.80 -30.70 -12.10
C TRP A 17 0.69 -30.34 -13.08
N ILE A 18 0.47 -29.05 -13.30
CA ILE A 18 -0.53 -28.51 -14.21
C ILE A 18 0.13 -28.20 -15.54
N CYS A 19 -0.39 -28.75 -16.63
CA CYS A 19 0.17 -28.58 -17.96
C CYS A 19 -0.92 -28.14 -18.95
N SER A 20 -0.92 -26.87 -19.30
CA SER A 20 -1.91 -26.28 -20.20
C SER A 20 -1.78 -26.83 -21.61
N LYS A 21 -2.90 -27.19 -22.21
CA LYS A 21 -2.93 -27.70 -23.58
C LYS A 21 -3.02 -26.54 -24.56
N ILE A 22 -1.94 -26.30 -25.28
CA ILE A 22 -1.83 -25.27 -26.31
C ILE A 22 -2.53 -25.72 -27.60
N GLU A 23 -3.34 -24.81 -28.14
CA GLU A 23 -4.02 -24.86 -29.43
C GLU A 23 -3.59 -23.68 -30.31
N LYS A 24 -3.53 -23.90 -31.63
CA LYS A 24 -3.25 -22.87 -32.63
C LYS A 24 -4.53 -22.59 -33.41
N THR A 25 -5.08 -21.40 -33.23
CA THR A 25 -6.37 -21.03 -33.83
C THR A 25 -6.22 -20.44 -35.23
N ILE A 26 -5.02 -19.99 -35.60
CA ILE A 26 -4.73 -19.38 -36.91
C ILE A 26 -3.59 -20.14 -37.61
N GLY A 27 -3.95 -21.00 -38.55
CA GLY A 27 -2.99 -21.83 -39.29
C GLY A 27 -2.22 -22.79 -38.39
N LEU A 28 -1.00 -23.14 -38.79
CA LEU A 28 -0.17 -24.10 -38.04
C LEU A 28 0.64 -23.47 -36.89
N PHE A 29 0.73 -22.15 -36.83
CA PHE A 29 1.68 -21.45 -35.95
C PHE A 29 1.09 -20.27 -35.17
N GLY A 30 0.01 -19.65 -35.66
CA GLY A 30 -0.56 -18.42 -35.10
C GLY A 30 -1.77 -18.64 -34.21
N GLY A 31 -2.18 -17.56 -33.53
CA GLY A 31 -3.35 -17.57 -32.65
C GLY A 31 -3.21 -18.58 -31.52
N THR A 32 -2.07 -18.59 -30.84
CA THR A 32 -1.84 -19.44 -29.67
C THR A 32 -2.95 -19.21 -28.65
N ASP A 33 -3.57 -20.28 -28.17
CA ASP A 33 -4.51 -20.22 -27.05
C ASP A 33 -4.47 -21.52 -26.24
N ILE A 34 -5.17 -21.56 -25.10
CA ILE A 34 -5.27 -22.74 -24.24
C ILE A 34 -6.65 -23.40 -24.38
N ASN A 35 -6.65 -24.72 -24.48
CA ASN A 35 -7.83 -25.57 -24.51
C ASN A 35 -7.71 -26.63 -23.41
N GLY A 36 -8.02 -26.23 -22.18
CA GLY A 36 -7.92 -27.08 -20.99
C GLY A 36 -6.49 -27.32 -20.50
N ALA A 37 -6.37 -28.16 -19.48
CA ALA A 37 -5.10 -28.53 -18.88
C ALA A 37 -5.06 -30.02 -18.53
N VAL A 38 -3.87 -30.61 -18.57
CA VAL A 38 -3.61 -31.93 -17.99
C VAL A 38 -3.06 -31.73 -16.60
N LEU A 39 -3.72 -32.34 -15.62
CA LEU A 39 -3.29 -32.39 -14.23
C LEU A 39 -2.62 -33.75 -14.01
N MET A 40 -1.34 -33.74 -13.67
CA MET A 40 -0.60 -34.93 -13.28
C MET A 40 -0.42 -34.92 -11.77
N ASP A 41 -0.94 -35.92 -11.08
CA ASP A 41 -0.67 -36.15 -9.66
C ASP A 41 0.85 -36.30 -9.46
N ALA A 42 1.44 -35.44 -8.63
CA ALA A 42 2.89 -35.41 -8.45
C ALA A 42 3.42 -36.60 -7.61
N VAL A 43 2.54 -37.34 -6.92
CA VAL A 43 2.86 -38.52 -6.11
C VAL A 43 2.70 -39.81 -6.92
N THR A 44 1.58 -39.96 -7.62
CA THR A 44 1.25 -41.21 -8.34
C THR A 44 1.68 -41.18 -9.81
N GLY A 45 1.81 -40.00 -10.40
CA GLY A 45 2.05 -39.82 -11.84
C GLY A 45 0.80 -40.01 -12.70
N GLU A 46 -0.38 -40.17 -12.11
CA GLU A 46 -1.63 -40.29 -12.88
C GLU A 46 -2.01 -38.94 -13.51
N CYS A 47 -2.32 -38.98 -14.82
CA CYS A 47 -2.66 -37.79 -15.59
C CYS A 47 -4.15 -37.77 -15.94
N THR A 48 -4.83 -36.67 -15.63
CA THR A 48 -6.22 -36.42 -16.04
C THR A 48 -6.31 -35.13 -16.83
N TYR A 49 -6.97 -35.18 -17.99
CA TYR A 49 -7.26 -34.00 -18.79
C TYR A 49 -8.58 -33.36 -18.37
N TYR A 50 -8.55 -32.04 -18.14
CA TYR A 50 -9.71 -31.22 -17.84
C TYR A 50 -9.89 -30.19 -18.95
N LYS A 51 -11.07 -30.20 -19.58
CA LYS A 51 -11.46 -29.11 -20.48
C LYS A 51 -11.82 -27.87 -19.66
N ASP A 52 -12.66 -28.06 -18.65
CA ASP A 52 -12.99 -27.05 -17.65
C ASP A 52 -12.10 -27.31 -16.44
N VAL A 53 -11.08 -26.46 -16.27
CA VAL A 53 -10.05 -26.65 -15.25
C VAL A 53 -10.63 -26.36 -13.85
N PRO A 54 -10.32 -27.18 -12.82
CA PRO A 54 -10.78 -26.95 -11.45
C PRO A 54 -10.43 -25.54 -10.91
N THR A 55 -11.23 -25.04 -9.99
CA THR A 55 -11.10 -23.65 -9.47
C THR A 55 -9.87 -23.43 -8.60
N TRP A 56 -9.34 -24.48 -7.96
CA TRP A 56 -8.12 -24.39 -7.15
C TRP A 56 -6.85 -24.21 -7.99
N VAL A 57 -6.91 -24.39 -9.31
CA VAL A 57 -5.75 -24.27 -10.21
C VAL A 57 -5.46 -22.81 -10.53
N ASP A 58 -4.41 -22.24 -9.97
CA ASP A 58 -4.09 -20.82 -10.09
C ASP A 58 -3.72 -20.40 -11.52
N ARG A 59 -2.96 -21.24 -12.25
CA ARG A 59 -2.34 -20.83 -13.52
C ARG A 59 -2.61 -21.79 -14.68
N VAL A 60 -3.51 -21.37 -15.57
CA VAL A 60 -3.81 -22.05 -16.84
C VAL A 60 -3.23 -21.27 -18.03
N TYR A 61 -3.34 -19.95 -18.01
CA TYR A 61 -2.82 -19.01 -19.00
C TYR A 61 -1.58 -18.33 -18.44
N SER A 62 -0.44 -18.45 -19.14
CA SER A 62 0.78 -17.75 -18.73
C SER A 62 0.68 -16.25 -19.02
N ALA A 63 1.31 -15.43 -18.18
CA ALA A 63 1.44 -14.00 -18.40
C ALA A 63 1.93 -13.66 -19.83
N ASP A 64 2.96 -14.36 -20.32
CA ASP A 64 3.49 -14.12 -21.67
C ASP A 64 2.47 -14.39 -22.79
N LEU A 65 1.58 -15.37 -22.59
CA LEU A 65 0.52 -15.66 -23.55
C LEU A 65 -0.54 -14.56 -23.53
N ILE A 66 -0.88 -14.06 -22.34
CA ILE A 66 -1.82 -12.96 -22.16
C ILE A 66 -1.26 -11.69 -22.82
N VAL A 67 0.02 -11.38 -22.62
CA VAL A 67 0.73 -10.28 -23.28
C VAL A 67 0.68 -10.44 -24.79
N GLU A 68 1.11 -11.59 -25.33
CA GLU A 68 1.12 -11.85 -26.77
C GLU A 68 -0.28 -11.63 -27.39
N GLN A 69 -1.32 -12.15 -26.73
CA GLN A 69 -2.69 -12.03 -27.19
C GLN A 69 -3.21 -10.60 -27.12
N TYR A 70 -2.88 -9.87 -26.05
CA TYR A 70 -3.24 -8.45 -25.94
C TYR A 70 -2.55 -7.62 -27.01
N ASP A 71 -1.25 -7.83 -27.25
CA ASP A 71 -0.51 -7.11 -28.28
C ASP A 71 -1.04 -7.39 -29.68
N TYR A 72 -1.44 -8.63 -29.98
CA TYR A 72 -2.15 -8.92 -31.22
C TYR A 72 -3.48 -8.17 -31.32
N HIS A 73 -4.26 -8.13 -30.25
CA HIS A 73 -5.50 -7.36 -30.22
C HIS A 73 -5.23 -5.85 -30.43
N GLY A 74 -4.28 -5.28 -29.69
CA GLY A 74 -3.95 -3.86 -29.71
C GLY A 74 -3.27 -3.41 -31.01
N THR A 75 -2.47 -4.24 -31.66
CA THR A 75 -1.79 -3.91 -32.91
C THR A 75 -2.62 -4.16 -34.15
N LEU A 76 -3.45 -5.21 -34.16
CA LEU A 76 -4.17 -5.66 -35.35
C LEU A 76 -5.64 -5.21 -35.38
N GLY A 77 -6.11 -4.43 -34.40
CA GLY A 77 -7.51 -3.96 -34.33
C GLY A 77 -8.00 -3.23 -35.58
N HIS A 78 -7.11 -2.51 -36.28
CA HIS A 78 -7.40 -1.84 -37.56
C HIS A 78 -6.77 -2.55 -38.78
N GLY A 79 -6.37 -3.81 -38.63
CA GLY A 79 -5.77 -4.64 -39.65
C GLY A 79 -4.25 -4.47 -39.80
N PHE A 80 -3.64 -5.47 -40.43
CA PHE A 80 -2.18 -5.61 -40.58
C PHE A 80 -1.49 -4.42 -41.29
N PHE A 81 -2.13 -3.82 -42.30
CA PHE A 81 -1.55 -2.65 -42.96
C PHE A 81 -1.53 -1.41 -42.05
N ASN A 82 -2.53 -1.26 -41.17
CA ASN A 82 -2.51 -0.20 -40.18
C ASN A 82 -1.38 -0.42 -39.16
N SER A 83 -1.20 -1.66 -38.67
CA SER A 83 -0.15 -1.96 -37.68
C SER A 83 1.26 -1.63 -38.18
N LEU A 84 1.52 -1.75 -39.49
CA LEU A 84 2.83 -1.48 -40.08
C LEU A 84 3.03 -0.02 -40.53
N PHE A 85 2.01 0.60 -41.12
CA PHE A 85 2.18 1.90 -41.81
C PHE A 85 1.36 3.04 -41.21
N GLY A 86 0.17 2.75 -40.71
CA GLY A 86 -0.75 3.78 -40.20
C GLY A 86 -0.58 4.08 -38.72
N GLN A 87 -0.24 3.05 -37.94
CA GLN A 87 -0.10 3.03 -36.47
C GLN A 87 -1.23 3.73 -35.71
N LYS A 88 -2.41 3.85 -36.33
CA LYS A 88 -3.56 4.50 -35.72
C LYS A 88 -4.16 3.59 -34.66
N ASP A 89 -4.34 4.12 -33.45
CA ASP A 89 -4.93 3.43 -32.29
C ASP A 89 -4.24 2.09 -31.98
N VAL A 90 -2.94 1.99 -32.29
CA VAL A 90 -2.13 0.80 -32.02
C VAL A 90 -1.63 0.86 -30.58
N THR A 91 -2.00 -0.15 -29.81
CA THR A 91 -1.56 -0.29 -28.41
C THR A 91 -0.76 -1.58 -28.21
N VAL A 92 0.16 -1.53 -27.25
CA VAL A 92 1.00 -2.66 -26.81
C VAL A 92 1.14 -2.61 -25.29
N THR A 93 1.39 -3.74 -24.64
CA THR A 93 1.71 -3.75 -23.22
C THR A 93 3.04 -3.02 -22.95
N THR A 94 3.25 -2.56 -21.72
CA THR A 94 4.58 -2.15 -21.27
C THR A 94 5.51 -3.35 -21.13
N ASP A 95 6.80 -3.05 -21.03
CA ASP A 95 7.79 -4.07 -20.69
C ASP A 95 7.58 -4.50 -19.23
N GLY A 96 7.38 -5.79 -19.00
CA GLY A 96 7.22 -6.37 -17.67
C GLY A 96 5.77 -6.39 -17.16
N TYR A 97 5.57 -7.16 -16.09
CA TYR A 97 4.26 -7.35 -15.45
C TYR A 97 4.43 -7.77 -14.00
N ASN A 98 3.34 -7.66 -13.23
CA ASN A 98 3.28 -8.13 -11.86
C ASN A 98 2.09 -9.06 -11.64
N TYR A 99 2.04 -9.69 -10.47
CA TYR A 99 0.96 -10.59 -10.07
C TYR A 99 0.20 -10.05 -8.87
N ILE A 100 -1.12 -10.18 -8.89
CA ILE A 100 -2.00 -9.77 -7.81
C ILE A 100 -2.91 -10.95 -7.47
N ALA A 101 -2.83 -11.44 -6.24
CA ALA A 101 -3.78 -12.43 -5.72
C ALA A 101 -5.07 -11.71 -5.28
N MET A 102 -6.21 -12.08 -5.86
CA MET A 102 -7.53 -11.50 -5.53
C MET A 102 -8.60 -12.58 -5.62
N ASN A 103 -9.45 -12.67 -4.61
CA ASN A 103 -10.57 -13.63 -4.56
C ASN A 103 -10.12 -15.07 -4.84
N ASP A 104 -9.02 -15.50 -4.22
CA ASP A 104 -8.42 -16.84 -4.38
C ASP A 104 -7.98 -17.18 -5.83
N ASP A 105 -7.79 -16.17 -6.68
CA ASP A 105 -7.21 -16.33 -8.02
C ASP A 105 -5.96 -15.44 -8.19
N VAL A 106 -5.06 -15.84 -9.10
CA VAL A 106 -3.90 -15.04 -9.49
C VAL A 106 -4.17 -14.26 -10.76
N TYR A 107 -4.09 -12.93 -10.65
CA TYR A 107 -4.18 -12.02 -11.79
C TYR A 107 -2.80 -11.55 -12.22
N MET A 108 -2.61 -11.43 -13.53
CA MET A 108 -1.49 -10.73 -14.14
C MET A 108 -1.87 -9.28 -14.42
N TYR A 109 -0.96 -8.37 -14.11
CA TYR A 109 -1.10 -6.93 -14.27
C TYR A 109 0.02 -6.38 -15.14
N THR A 110 -0.31 -5.53 -16.11
CA THR A 110 0.67 -4.79 -16.94
C THR A 110 0.12 -3.46 -17.42
N GLY A 111 1.01 -2.49 -17.67
CA GLY A 111 0.68 -1.26 -18.35
C GLY A 111 0.42 -1.48 -19.83
N VAL A 112 -0.20 -0.47 -20.46
CA VAL A 112 -0.48 -0.42 -21.88
C VAL A 112 -0.08 0.96 -22.40
N THR A 113 0.67 0.99 -23.49
CA THR A 113 1.12 2.21 -24.18
C THR A 113 0.56 2.26 -25.61
N SER A 114 0.55 3.46 -26.20
CA SER A 114 0.26 3.64 -27.63
C SER A 114 1.57 3.67 -28.41
N VAL A 115 1.62 2.98 -29.54
CA VAL A 115 2.77 3.06 -30.46
C VAL A 115 2.77 4.45 -31.10
N GLY A 116 3.86 5.20 -30.92
CA GLY A 116 4.07 6.52 -31.55
C GLY A 116 3.80 7.75 -30.66
N SER A 117 3.42 7.58 -29.39
CA SER A 117 3.33 8.68 -28.41
C SER A 117 4.46 8.63 -27.38
N ASP A 118 4.68 9.74 -26.68
CA ASP A 118 5.56 9.84 -25.50
C ASP A 118 5.33 8.65 -24.55
N GLN A 119 6.40 8.15 -23.93
CA GLN A 119 6.48 6.98 -23.01
C GLN A 119 5.51 7.09 -21.81
N SER A 120 4.21 7.02 -22.08
CA SER A 120 3.13 7.20 -21.12
C SER A 120 2.16 6.04 -21.27
N ASN A 121 1.73 5.51 -20.13
CA ASN A 121 0.62 4.56 -20.10
C ASN A 121 -0.65 5.28 -20.55
N VAL A 122 -1.43 4.59 -21.40
CA VAL A 122 -2.80 4.98 -21.76
C VAL A 122 -3.82 4.21 -20.89
N GLY A 123 -3.40 3.10 -20.30
CA GLY A 123 -4.17 2.33 -19.36
C GLY A 123 -3.42 1.11 -18.85
N PHE A 124 -4.16 0.24 -18.17
CA PHE A 124 -3.64 -0.97 -17.54
C PHE A 124 -4.51 -2.16 -17.85
N LEU A 125 -3.86 -3.31 -18.00
CA LEU A 125 -4.49 -4.60 -18.20
C LEU A 125 -4.40 -5.41 -16.91
N LEU A 126 -5.53 -5.98 -16.50
CA LEU A 126 -5.61 -6.93 -15.40
C LEU A 126 -6.30 -8.20 -15.90
N SER A 127 -5.62 -9.33 -15.90
CA SER A 127 -6.09 -10.57 -16.52
C SER A 127 -5.95 -11.76 -15.57
N ASN A 128 -7.04 -12.50 -15.36
CA ASN A 128 -7.06 -13.70 -14.51
C ASN A 128 -6.29 -14.84 -15.20
N GLN A 129 -5.30 -15.43 -14.54
CA GLN A 129 -4.46 -16.47 -15.13
C GLN A 129 -5.12 -17.86 -15.18
N ARG A 130 -6.27 -18.07 -14.54
CA ARG A 130 -7.05 -19.31 -14.64
C ARG A 130 -8.15 -19.19 -15.71
N THR A 131 -8.91 -18.09 -15.71
CA THR A 131 -10.11 -17.92 -16.55
C THR A 131 -9.87 -17.10 -17.82
N LYS A 132 -8.76 -16.36 -17.91
CA LYS A 132 -8.47 -15.36 -18.95
C LYS A 132 -9.40 -14.14 -18.92
N GLU A 133 -10.30 -14.02 -17.94
CA GLU A 133 -11.13 -12.84 -17.80
C GLU A 133 -10.25 -11.61 -17.61
N THR A 134 -10.43 -10.62 -18.49
CA THR A 134 -9.52 -9.48 -18.61
C THR A 134 -10.28 -8.18 -18.49
N LYS A 135 -9.77 -7.28 -17.65
CA LYS A 135 -10.30 -5.93 -17.46
C LYS A 135 -9.25 -4.90 -17.84
N TYR A 136 -9.69 -3.93 -18.63
CA TYR A 136 -8.87 -2.81 -19.05
C TYR A 136 -9.29 -1.55 -18.29
N TYR A 137 -8.32 -0.89 -17.67
CA TYR A 137 -8.50 0.34 -16.91
C TYR A 137 -7.88 1.51 -17.66
N MET A 138 -8.72 2.44 -18.13
CA MET A 138 -8.25 3.67 -18.75
C MET A 138 -7.60 4.57 -17.69
N CYS A 139 -6.29 4.75 -17.80
CA CYS A 139 -5.54 5.60 -16.89
C CYS A 139 -4.29 6.11 -17.59
N SER A 140 -4.35 7.36 -18.01
CA SER A 140 -3.22 8.04 -18.59
C SER A 140 -2.23 8.50 -17.52
N GLY A 141 -0.95 8.23 -17.73
CA GLY A 141 0.12 8.63 -16.79
C GLY A 141 1.47 8.02 -17.11
N ALA A 142 2.36 8.01 -16.13
CA ALA A 142 3.69 7.42 -16.26
C ALA A 142 3.64 5.90 -16.44
N THR A 143 4.62 5.36 -17.17
CA THR A 143 4.86 3.92 -17.22
C THR A 143 5.42 3.41 -15.90
N GLU A 144 5.38 2.10 -15.70
CA GLU A 144 5.95 1.43 -14.54
C GLU A 144 7.43 1.77 -14.34
N TYR A 145 8.23 1.71 -15.41
CA TYR A 145 9.65 2.07 -15.35
C TYR A 145 9.88 3.56 -15.06
N SER A 146 9.06 4.46 -15.62
CA SER A 146 9.16 5.89 -15.27
C SER A 146 8.85 6.15 -13.79
N ALA A 147 7.93 5.38 -13.20
CA ALA A 147 7.65 5.45 -11.76
C ALA A 147 8.80 4.87 -10.92
N MET A 148 9.41 3.76 -11.37
CA MET A 148 10.62 3.19 -10.76
C MET A 148 11.77 4.22 -10.75
N ASP A 149 12.07 4.83 -11.90
CA ASP A 149 13.10 5.86 -12.05
C ASP A 149 12.83 7.06 -11.13
N SER A 150 11.55 7.44 -10.99
CA SER A 150 11.15 8.53 -10.11
C SER A 150 11.35 8.19 -8.63
N ALA A 151 10.98 6.98 -8.22
CA ALA A 151 11.20 6.49 -6.86
C ALA A 151 12.69 6.41 -6.51
N GLU A 152 13.51 5.82 -7.38
CA GLU A 152 14.97 5.77 -7.24
C GLU A 152 15.59 7.18 -7.22
N GLY A 153 15.02 8.10 -8.02
CA GLY A 153 15.38 9.51 -8.07
C GLY A 153 15.37 10.22 -6.71
N VAL A 154 14.40 9.92 -5.85
CA VAL A 154 14.29 10.51 -4.51
C VAL A 154 15.34 9.95 -3.55
N VAL A 155 15.78 8.70 -3.76
CA VAL A 155 16.67 7.97 -2.85
C VAL A 155 18.04 7.66 -3.46
N GLN A 156 18.46 8.39 -4.49
CA GLN A 156 19.71 8.12 -5.24
C GLN A 156 20.93 7.97 -4.33
N HIS A 157 21.00 8.75 -3.25
CA HIS A 157 22.09 8.72 -2.28
C HIS A 157 22.19 7.39 -1.49
N LEU A 158 21.11 6.61 -1.41
CA LEU A 158 21.07 5.29 -0.77
C LEU A 158 21.45 4.16 -1.74
N SER A 159 21.48 4.44 -3.06
CA SER A 159 21.72 3.43 -4.10
C SER A 159 20.78 2.23 -4.01
N TYR A 160 19.49 2.50 -3.73
CA TYR A 160 18.46 1.47 -3.74
C TYR A 160 17.91 1.25 -5.15
N THR A 161 17.44 0.04 -5.41
CA THR A 161 16.83 -0.37 -6.68
C THR A 161 15.35 -0.68 -6.47
N ALA A 162 14.51 -0.15 -7.35
CA ALA A 162 13.07 -0.36 -7.36
C ALA A 162 12.69 -1.75 -7.88
N THR A 163 11.67 -2.34 -7.27
CA THR A 163 10.95 -3.48 -7.84
C THR A 163 9.94 -3.00 -8.86
N PHE A 164 9.49 -3.90 -9.74
CA PHE A 164 8.34 -3.61 -10.61
C PHE A 164 7.13 -3.23 -9.73
N PRO A 165 6.44 -2.11 -10.04
CA PRO A 165 5.40 -1.56 -9.17
C PRO A 165 4.14 -2.42 -9.14
N LEU A 166 3.34 -2.19 -8.09
CA LEU A 166 1.93 -2.59 -8.02
C LEU A 166 1.06 -1.35 -8.17
N LEU A 167 0.03 -1.41 -9.01
CA LEU A 167 -0.94 -0.34 -9.16
C LEU A 167 -2.05 -0.47 -8.11
N LEU A 168 -2.19 0.55 -7.27
CA LEU A 168 -3.19 0.64 -6.23
C LEU A 168 -4.07 1.88 -6.46
N ASN A 169 -5.24 1.88 -5.82
CA ASN A 169 -6.05 3.08 -5.65
C ASN A 169 -5.85 3.59 -4.23
N ILE A 170 -5.26 4.77 -4.07
CA ILE A 170 -5.06 5.43 -2.78
C ILE A 170 -5.83 6.76 -2.80
N SER A 171 -6.87 6.87 -1.97
CA SER A 171 -7.71 8.09 -1.89
C SER A 171 -8.34 8.50 -3.24
N GLY A 172 -8.73 7.53 -4.07
CA GLY A 172 -9.32 7.80 -5.40
C GLY A 172 -8.28 8.04 -6.50
N GLU A 173 -7.00 8.09 -6.14
CA GLU A 173 -5.90 8.32 -7.09
C GLU A 173 -5.21 7.01 -7.47
N PRO A 174 -4.90 6.81 -8.77
CA PRO A 174 -4.05 5.72 -9.22
C PRO A 174 -2.61 5.95 -8.76
N THR A 175 -2.05 4.99 -8.04
CA THR A 175 -0.75 5.09 -7.36
C THR A 175 0.06 3.85 -7.59
N TYR A 176 1.32 4.00 -8.01
CA TYR A 176 2.29 2.91 -8.02
C TYR A 176 2.89 2.75 -6.63
N PHE A 177 2.79 1.55 -6.07
CA PHE A 177 3.48 1.12 -4.88
C PHE A 177 4.72 0.30 -5.26
N ILE A 178 5.88 0.70 -4.74
CA ILE A 178 7.19 0.17 -5.14
C ILE A 178 7.96 -0.21 -3.87
N ALA A 179 8.55 -1.40 -3.84
CA ALA A 179 9.55 -1.74 -2.86
C ALA A 179 10.94 -1.33 -3.37
N LEU A 180 11.75 -0.76 -2.48
CA LEU A 180 13.12 -0.34 -2.75
C LEU A 180 14.08 -1.25 -1.99
N LYS A 181 14.99 -1.88 -2.72
CA LYS A 181 15.94 -2.87 -2.21
C LYS A 181 17.35 -2.32 -2.17
N ASP A 182 18.15 -2.77 -1.21
CA ASP A 182 19.59 -2.53 -1.23
C ASP A 182 20.32 -3.47 -2.22
N ALA A 183 21.65 -3.31 -2.31
CA ALA A 183 22.50 -4.15 -3.15
C ALA A 183 22.55 -5.63 -2.74
N SER A 184 21.97 -6.00 -1.58
CA SER A 184 21.80 -7.38 -1.12
C SER A 184 20.39 -7.92 -1.38
N ASP A 185 19.60 -7.23 -2.21
CA ASP A 185 18.20 -7.54 -2.53
C ASP A 185 17.24 -7.54 -1.33
N LEU A 186 17.62 -6.89 -0.23
CA LEU A 186 16.76 -6.75 0.94
C LEU A 186 15.91 -5.49 0.81
N VAL A 187 14.59 -5.63 0.98
CA VAL A 187 13.67 -4.50 1.05
C VAL A 187 14.03 -3.62 2.24
N LYS A 188 14.30 -2.33 1.99
CA LYS A 188 14.65 -1.34 3.03
C LYS A 188 13.64 -0.21 3.13
N MET A 189 12.94 0.08 2.05
CA MET A 189 12.08 1.24 1.93
C MET A 189 10.95 0.95 0.95
N TYR A 190 9.87 1.71 1.06
CA TYR A 190 8.73 1.69 0.16
C TYR A 190 8.58 3.07 -0.47
N ALA A 191 8.05 3.10 -1.68
CA ALA A 191 7.71 4.32 -2.39
C ALA A 191 6.28 4.25 -2.93
N MET A 192 5.59 5.39 -2.90
CA MET A 192 4.31 5.60 -3.55
C MET A 192 4.42 6.76 -4.55
N VAL A 193 4.13 6.48 -5.81
CA VAL A 193 4.25 7.43 -6.93
C VAL A 193 2.89 7.65 -7.57
N ASN A 194 2.44 8.90 -7.70
CA ASN A 194 1.18 9.17 -8.40
C ASN A 194 1.32 8.88 -9.90
N VAL A 195 0.39 8.12 -10.47
CA VAL A 195 0.48 7.70 -11.88
C VAL A 195 0.37 8.90 -12.82
N ARG A 196 -0.49 9.87 -12.52
CA ARG A 196 -0.75 11.04 -13.37
C ARG A 196 0.32 12.12 -13.22
N GLN A 197 0.85 12.27 -12.00
CA GLN A 197 1.86 13.26 -11.62
C GLN A 197 3.04 12.54 -10.97
N TYR A 198 3.82 11.82 -11.79
CA TYR A 198 4.89 10.92 -11.31
C TYR A 198 6.01 11.63 -10.55
N GLN A 199 6.12 12.96 -10.63
CA GLN A 199 6.98 13.74 -9.74
C GLN A 199 6.55 13.72 -8.26
N ILE A 200 5.30 13.34 -7.96
CA ILE A 200 4.78 13.19 -6.60
C ILE A 200 5.13 11.79 -6.11
N VAL A 201 6.20 11.75 -5.31
CA VAL A 201 6.78 10.54 -4.75
C VAL A 201 6.89 10.69 -3.24
N ALA A 202 6.27 9.77 -2.51
CA ALA A 202 6.53 9.59 -1.08
C ALA A 202 7.42 8.36 -0.87
N THR A 203 8.30 8.41 0.13
CA THR A 203 9.08 7.25 0.55
C THR A 203 9.08 7.13 2.07
N ALA A 204 9.08 5.89 2.58
CA ALA A 204 9.25 5.61 4.01
C ALA A 204 9.71 4.17 4.25
N THR A 205 10.21 3.88 5.45
CA THR A 205 10.69 2.55 5.85
C THR A 205 9.57 1.54 6.08
N THR A 206 8.35 1.99 6.37
CA THR A 206 7.17 1.14 6.50
C THR A 206 6.08 1.53 5.51
N VAL A 207 5.20 0.59 5.17
CA VAL A 207 4.08 0.82 4.23
C VAL A 207 3.12 1.88 4.77
N ALA A 208 2.80 1.82 6.06
CA ALA A 208 1.87 2.75 6.71
C ALA A 208 2.41 4.20 6.71
N GLU A 209 3.68 4.39 7.06
CA GLU A 209 4.32 5.71 6.99
C GLU A 209 4.40 6.23 5.56
N CYS A 210 4.68 5.35 4.59
CA CYS A 210 4.76 5.71 3.18
C CYS A 210 3.40 6.20 2.66
N GLN A 211 2.32 5.47 2.97
CA GLN A 211 0.96 5.87 2.64
C GLN A 211 0.58 7.20 3.27
N LYS A 212 0.90 7.39 4.55
CA LYS A 212 0.63 8.65 5.25
C LYS A 212 1.37 9.82 4.59
N ALA A 213 2.67 9.67 4.33
CA ALA A 213 3.48 10.68 3.65
C ALA A 213 2.92 11.00 2.26
N TYR A 214 2.48 9.98 1.53
CA TYR A 214 1.85 10.12 0.23
C TYR A 214 0.53 10.89 0.28
N LEU A 215 -0.37 10.56 1.20
CA LEU A 215 -1.63 11.28 1.38
C LEU A 215 -1.42 12.76 1.71
N ILE A 216 -0.41 13.07 2.55
CA ILE A 216 -0.02 14.46 2.84
C ILE A 216 0.45 15.16 1.56
N LEU A 217 1.28 14.51 0.75
CA LEU A 217 1.74 15.08 -0.54
C LEU A 217 0.57 15.31 -1.51
N LEU A 218 -0.37 14.37 -1.61
CA LEU A 218 -1.57 14.55 -2.45
C LEU A 218 -2.39 15.77 -2.01
N ALA A 219 -2.58 15.95 -0.71
CA ALA A 219 -3.30 17.11 -0.16
C ALA A 219 -2.56 18.43 -0.40
N GLN A 220 -1.23 18.45 -0.20
CA GLN A 220 -0.38 19.62 -0.46
C GLN A 220 -0.39 20.04 -1.94
N ASN A 221 -0.51 19.07 -2.84
CA ASN A 221 -0.62 19.31 -4.28
C ASN A 221 -2.07 19.52 -4.76
N HIS A 222 -3.03 19.65 -3.83
CA HIS A 222 -4.45 19.86 -4.12
C HIS A 222 -5.08 18.79 -5.02
N ILE A 223 -4.57 17.56 -4.96
CA ILE A 223 -5.08 16.43 -5.75
C ILE A 223 -6.27 15.79 -5.05
N THR A 224 -6.18 15.56 -3.74
CA THR A 224 -7.29 15.10 -2.90
C THR A 224 -7.65 16.15 -1.86
N THR A 225 -8.95 16.24 -1.56
CA THR A 225 -9.51 17.10 -0.50
C THR A 225 -9.96 16.31 0.72
N GLU A 226 -10.18 15.01 0.58
CA GLU A 226 -10.50 14.08 1.67
C GLU A 226 -9.27 13.23 1.96
N ILE A 227 -8.62 13.50 3.09
CA ILE A 227 -7.59 12.62 3.61
C ILE A 227 -8.28 11.58 4.49
N GLU A 228 -8.79 10.50 3.92
CA GLU A 228 -9.14 9.31 4.70
C GLU A 228 -7.84 8.55 5.03
N ILE A 229 -7.11 9.04 6.02
CA ILE A 229 -6.17 8.19 6.74
C ILE A 229 -7.06 7.23 7.56
N PRO A 230 -6.81 5.91 7.57
CA PRO A 230 -7.43 5.02 8.54
C PRO A 230 -7.01 5.48 9.94
N GLN A 231 -7.81 6.35 10.53
CA GLN A 231 -7.55 7.06 11.77
C GLN A 231 -8.55 6.55 12.79
N THR A 232 -8.06 5.76 13.75
CA THR A 232 -8.75 5.64 15.02
C THR A 232 -8.34 6.83 15.86
N SER A 233 -9.33 7.64 16.23
CA SER A 233 -9.15 8.76 17.13
C SER A 233 -9.68 8.38 18.51
N VAL A 234 -8.98 8.83 19.53
CA VAL A 234 -9.42 8.74 20.92
C VAL A 234 -9.35 10.13 21.54
N THR A 235 -10.44 10.55 22.16
CA THR A 235 -10.50 11.80 22.92
C THR A 235 -10.63 11.48 24.39
N GLY A 236 -9.84 12.13 25.23
CA GLY A 236 -9.91 11.93 26.68
C GLY A 236 -9.03 12.88 27.47
N VAL A 237 -9.15 12.77 28.78
CA VAL A 237 -8.34 13.53 29.73
C VAL A 237 -7.03 12.78 29.98
N ILE A 238 -5.91 13.49 29.94
CA ILE A 238 -4.59 12.91 30.23
C ILE A 238 -4.51 12.50 31.70
N ALA A 239 -4.39 11.19 31.94
CA ALA A 239 -4.17 10.60 33.26
C ALA A 239 -2.68 10.45 33.58
N GLU A 240 -1.85 10.23 32.56
CA GLU A 240 -0.42 9.99 32.75
C GLU A 240 0.40 10.41 31.53
N ILE A 241 1.56 11.04 31.77
CA ILE A 241 2.57 11.35 30.75
C ILE A 241 3.90 10.77 31.20
N ARG A 242 4.54 9.99 30.33
CA ARG A 242 5.93 9.54 30.48
C ARG A 242 6.74 10.02 29.29
N SER A 243 8.06 10.16 29.45
CA SER A 243 8.94 10.46 28.33
C SER A 243 10.17 9.56 28.32
N ALA A 244 10.68 9.29 27.13
CA ALA A 244 11.92 8.55 26.92
C ALA A 244 12.65 9.09 25.68
N VAL A 245 13.97 8.94 25.65
CA VAL A 245 14.76 9.20 24.44
C VAL A 245 15.02 7.84 23.78
N LEU A 246 14.50 7.65 22.58
CA LEU A 246 14.67 6.44 21.76
C LEU A 246 15.34 6.86 20.45
N ASP A 247 16.49 6.27 20.15
CA ASP A 247 17.25 6.53 18.91
C ASP A 247 17.52 8.03 18.64
N GLY A 248 17.78 8.79 19.71
CA GLY A 248 18.05 10.23 19.64
C GLY A 248 16.81 11.12 19.52
N ASN A 249 15.60 10.54 19.39
CA ASN A 249 14.34 11.26 19.36
C ASN A 249 13.65 11.22 20.72
N SER A 250 13.01 12.33 21.11
CA SER A 250 12.22 12.38 22.34
C SER A 250 10.81 11.87 22.08
N TYR A 251 10.42 10.81 22.78
CA TYR A 251 9.10 10.23 22.74
C TYR A 251 8.34 10.52 24.03
N TYR A 252 7.04 10.77 23.89
CA TYR A 252 6.09 10.98 24.97
C TYR A 252 5.02 9.90 24.90
N PHE A 253 4.78 9.25 26.03
CA PHE A 253 3.77 8.20 26.18
C PHE A 253 2.62 8.77 27.01
N ILE A 254 1.45 8.90 26.39
CA ILE A 254 0.24 9.46 27.01
C ILE A 254 -0.74 8.35 27.31
N ARG A 255 -1.28 8.31 28.52
CA ARG A 255 -2.42 7.45 28.87
C ARG A 255 -3.61 8.31 29.26
N LEU A 256 -4.78 7.97 28.73
CA LEU A 256 -6.03 8.66 29.00
C LEU A 256 -6.78 8.02 30.18
N GLU A 257 -7.62 8.80 30.85
CA GLU A 257 -8.50 8.29 31.91
C GLU A 257 -9.40 7.15 31.39
N GLY A 258 -9.55 6.08 32.18
CA GLY A 258 -10.37 4.92 31.80
C GLY A 258 -9.75 3.97 30.79
N SER A 259 -8.49 4.20 30.36
CA SER A 259 -7.73 3.32 29.48
C SER A 259 -6.41 2.87 30.13
N ASP A 260 -6.01 1.63 29.83
CA ASP A 260 -4.70 1.06 30.18
C ASP A 260 -3.67 1.17 29.04
N THR A 261 -4.09 1.62 27.86
CA THR A 261 -3.24 1.77 26.67
C THR A 261 -2.47 3.09 26.70
N PHE A 262 -1.17 3.02 26.43
CA PHE A 262 -0.34 4.20 26.19
C PHE A 262 -0.27 4.54 24.70
N TYR A 263 -0.31 5.82 24.36
CA TYR A 263 -0.09 6.33 23.02
C TYR A 263 1.30 6.97 22.93
N SER A 264 2.16 6.42 22.07
CA SER A 264 3.54 6.89 21.85
C SER A 264 3.59 7.96 20.78
N LEU A 265 4.04 9.17 21.12
CA LEU A 265 4.12 10.33 20.23
C LEU A 265 5.56 10.84 20.17
N SER A 266 6.13 10.96 18.97
CA SER A 266 7.42 11.61 18.78
C SER A 266 7.28 13.13 18.86
N ALA A 267 8.11 13.78 19.67
CA ALA A 267 8.15 15.24 19.77
C ALA A 267 8.67 15.91 18.48
N SER A 268 9.38 15.18 17.61
CA SER A 268 9.87 15.73 16.34
C SER A 268 8.75 15.96 15.31
N THR A 269 7.65 15.20 15.44
CA THR A 269 6.48 15.30 14.56
C THR A 269 5.29 15.96 15.26
N ASN A 270 5.27 16.00 16.59
CA ASN A 270 4.16 16.50 17.40
C ASN A 270 4.62 17.49 18.48
N ASN A 271 4.94 18.72 18.09
CA ASN A 271 5.46 19.73 19.01
C ASN A 271 4.52 20.03 20.20
N THR A 272 3.20 19.91 20.00
CA THR A 272 2.19 20.11 21.05
C THR A 272 2.40 19.18 22.23
N VAL A 273 2.95 17.98 22.02
CA VAL A 273 3.13 16.97 23.07
C VAL A 273 4.02 17.44 24.21
N VAL A 274 4.96 18.35 23.92
CA VAL A 274 5.96 18.85 24.88
C VAL A 274 5.35 19.82 25.89
N ILE A 275 4.17 20.40 25.59
CA ILE A 275 3.51 21.41 26.42
C ILE A 275 2.24 20.89 27.12
N LEU A 276 1.94 19.59 26.99
CA LEU A 276 0.77 18.96 27.62
C LEU A 276 0.99 18.73 29.12
N ASN A 277 -0.08 18.83 29.88
CA ASN A 277 -0.12 18.61 31.32
C ASN A 277 -1.11 17.50 31.69
N LEU A 278 -0.91 16.91 32.87
CA LEU A 278 -1.92 16.04 33.47
C LEU A 278 -3.24 16.81 33.64
N GLY A 279 -4.34 16.19 33.23
CA GLY A 279 -5.67 16.81 33.24
C GLY A 279 -6.04 17.61 32.00
N ASP A 280 -5.13 17.77 31.03
CA ASP A 280 -5.49 18.34 29.72
C ASP A 280 -6.41 17.36 28.97
N THR A 281 -7.40 17.90 28.26
CA THR A 281 -8.22 17.13 27.32
C THR A 281 -7.56 17.15 25.96
N VAL A 282 -7.31 15.97 25.40
CA VAL A 282 -6.64 15.82 24.12
C VAL A 282 -7.37 14.83 23.23
N THR A 283 -7.22 15.05 21.92
CA THR A 283 -7.58 14.08 20.89
C THR A 283 -6.29 13.53 20.28
N ILE A 284 -6.14 12.21 20.34
CA ILE A 284 -4.98 11.49 19.82
C ILE A 284 -5.43 10.64 18.64
N GLU A 285 -4.80 10.87 17.50
CA GLU A 285 -4.89 10.00 16.34
C GLU A 285 -3.86 8.89 16.48
N HIS A 286 -4.25 7.63 16.35
CA HIS A 286 -3.35 6.50 16.61
C HIS A 286 -3.56 5.31 15.66
N ALA A 287 -2.57 4.42 15.64
CA ALA A 287 -2.62 3.17 14.87
C ALA A 287 -3.69 2.21 15.40
N PHE A 288 -4.21 1.34 14.54
CA PHE A 288 -5.09 0.25 14.95
C PHE A 288 -4.35 -0.74 15.85
N ALA A 289 -5.03 -1.25 16.88
CA ALA A 289 -4.50 -2.34 17.70
C ALA A 289 -4.45 -3.63 16.86
N THR A 290 -3.26 -4.17 16.65
CA THR A 290 -3.07 -5.46 15.94
C THR A 290 -3.18 -6.67 16.87
N GLU A 291 -3.10 -6.47 18.19
CA GLU A 291 -3.27 -7.49 19.23
C GLU A 291 -4.01 -6.89 20.44
N GLU A 292 -4.89 -7.65 21.08
CA GLU A 292 -5.67 -7.23 22.25
C GLU A 292 -5.30 -8.05 23.50
N PRO A 293 -4.93 -7.42 24.63
CA PRO A 293 -4.79 -5.97 24.84
C PRO A 293 -3.38 -5.44 24.48
N ALA A 294 -3.31 -4.43 23.62
CA ALA A 294 -2.06 -3.70 23.34
C ALA A 294 -1.72 -2.74 24.48
N SER A 295 -0.52 -2.87 25.06
CA SER A 295 -0.05 -1.98 26.14
C SER A 295 0.38 -0.60 25.63
N ILE A 296 0.85 -0.51 24.38
CA ILE A 296 1.32 0.73 23.75
C ILE A 296 0.88 0.72 22.28
N LEU A 297 0.21 1.80 21.84
CA LEU A 297 -0.11 2.08 20.45
C LEU A 297 0.70 3.28 19.95
N GLU A 298 1.03 3.27 18.66
CA GLU A 298 1.69 4.41 18.03
C GLU A 298 0.69 5.54 17.79
N GLY A 299 0.99 6.73 18.32
CA GLY A 299 0.24 7.96 18.13
C GLY A 299 0.81 8.77 16.96
N TYR A 300 -0.06 9.16 16.05
CA TYR A 300 0.26 9.94 14.86
C TYR A 300 0.23 11.45 15.12
N SER A 301 -0.80 11.91 15.83
CA SER A 301 -0.95 13.32 16.20
C SER A 301 -1.69 13.51 17.50
N VAL A 302 -1.42 14.63 18.16
CA VAL A 302 -2.14 15.04 19.37
C VAL A 302 -2.59 16.50 19.27
N THR A 303 -3.87 16.73 19.56
CA THR A 303 -4.49 18.05 19.62
C THR A 303 -4.89 18.35 21.05
N LEU A 304 -4.57 19.54 21.55
CA LEU A 304 -5.01 20.02 22.85
C LEU A 304 -6.40 20.67 22.70
N ASP A 305 -7.42 20.02 23.24
CA ASP A 305 -8.82 20.44 23.15
C ASP A 305 -9.26 21.28 24.34
N GLY A 306 -8.60 21.11 25.50
CA GLY A 306 -8.87 21.89 26.71
C GLY A 306 -7.75 21.75 27.72
N THR A 307 -7.36 22.85 28.36
CA THR A 307 -6.33 22.85 29.41
C THR A 307 -6.92 22.42 30.75
N ALA A 308 -6.14 21.73 31.56
CA ALA A 308 -6.48 21.41 32.95
C ALA A 308 -6.97 22.67 33.69
N ALA A 309 -8.12 22.56 34.36
CA ALA A 309 -8.65 23.66 35.15
C ALA A 309 -7.63 24.05 36.22
N SER A 310 -7.25 25.33 36.27
CA SER A 310 -6.28 25.85 37.23
C SER A 310 -6.75 25.49 38.65
N ALA A 311 -5.93 24.74 39.39
CA ALA A 311 -6.17 24.54 40.81
C ALA A 311 -6.32 25.93 41.48
N SER A 312 -7.45 26.15 42.15
CA SER A 312 -7.72 27.40 42.85
C SER A 312 -6.57 27.73 43.82
N PRO A 313 -6.16 29.00 43.96
CA PRO A 313 -5.11 29.36 44.89
C PRO A 313 -5.51 28.93 46.31
N ILE A 314 -4.58 28.25 46.99
CA ILE A 314 -4.68 27.86 48.39
C ILE A 314 -5.14 29.08 49.19
N ALA A 315 -6.27 28.96 49.88
CA ALA A 315 -6.78 29.99 50.78
C ALA A 315 -5.72 30.30 51.85
N THR A 316 -5.28 31.55 51.87
CA THR A 316 -4.39 32.09 52.91
C THR A 316 -5.04 31.88 54.29
N PRO A 317 -4.33 31.33 55.30
CA PRO A 317 -4.92 31.17 56.62
C PRO A 317 -5.20 32.54 57.24
N THR A 318 -6.43 32.74 57.71
CA THR A 318 -6.88 33.91 58.45
C THR A 318 -6.07 34.07 59.75
N PRO A 319 -5.57 35.27 60.10
CA PRO A 319 -4.87 35.45 61.37
C PRO A 319 -5.86 35.35 62.53
N SER A 320 -5.45 34.58 63.55
CA SER A 320 -6.15 34.39 64.83
C SER A 320 -6.37 35.73 65.57
N PRO A 321 -7.52 35.96 66.23
CA PRO A 321 -7.75 37.21 66.94
C PRO A 321 -6.87 37.33 68.19
N ALA A 322 -6.35 38.53 68.40
CA ALA A 322 -5.49 38.90 69.52
C ALA A 322 -6.18 38.65 70.87
N ALA A 323 -5.46 38.02 71.79
CA ALA A 323 -5.86 37.93 73.19
C ALA A 323 -5.81 39.31 73.83
N SER A 324 -6.92 39.71 74.44
CA SER A 324 -7.07 40.92 75.24
C SER A 324 -6.17 40.86 76.47
N GLU A 325 -5.29 41.85 76.61
CA GLU A 325 -4.68 42.18 77.89
C GLU A 325 -5.78 42.58 78.89
N SER A 326 -5.70 42.07 80.11
CA SER A 326 -6.41 42.62 81.26
C SER A 326 -5.40 43.22 82.24
N PRO A 327 -5.68 44.39 82.82
CA PRO A 327 -4.72 45.18 83.59
C PRO A 327 -4.56 44.66 85.02
N GLY A 328 -3.38 44.91 85.60
CA GLY A 328 -2.91 44.33 86.85
C GLY A 328 -3.60 44.78 88.14
N GLY A 329 -3.11 44.21 89.24
CA GLY A 329 -3.42 44.61 90.60
C GLY A 329 -2.49 43.93 91.61
N ALA A 330 -1.65 44.78 92.23
CA ALA A 330 -0.96 44.70 93.53
C ALA A 330 -0.34 43.38 94.04
#